data_AF-A0A7Y2AQW4-F1
#
_entry.id   AF-A0A7Y2AQW4-F1
#
_cell.length_a   1.000
_cell.length_b   1.000
_cell.length_c   1.000
_cell.angle_alpha   90.00
_cell.angle_beta   90.00
_cell.angle_gamma   90.00
#
_symmetry.space_group_name_H-M   'P 1'
#
loop_
_entity.id
_entity.type
_entity.pdbx_description
1 polymer ?
#
loop_
_entity_poly.entity_id
_entity_poly.type
_entity_poly.pdbx_seq_one_letter_code
_entity_poly.pdbx_strand_id
1 'polypeptide(L)'
;MEEQLLKKAKEVLEKNWQDGFTIPCEGLYPFQWNWDSGFIALGWAHIDMDKAKSELRYLLSGQWSNGFLPHIIFHNESETYFPGPEVHKSSLSPFASKLKTSGITQPPVLGFVLEEVYEIS
;
A
#
# COMPACT_ATOMS: atom_id res chain seq x y z
N MET A 1 -13.80 -23.32 13.03
CA MET A 1 -13.55 -21.95 13.55
C MET A 1 -12.44 -21.28 12.77
N GLU A 2 -11.27 -21.91 12.63
CA GLU A 2 -10.14 -21.42 11.83
C GLU A 2 -10.47 -21.17 10.35
N GLU A 3 -11.09 -22.13 9.68
CA GLU A 3 -11.51 -21.99 8.26
C GLU A 3 -12.49 -20.83 8.04
N GLN A 4 -13.35 -20.56 9.03
CA GLN A 4 -14.28 -19.43 8.97
C GLN A 4 -13.56 -18.08 9.15
N LEU A 5 -12.51 -18.03 9.97
CA LEU A 5 -11.67 -16.84 10.13
C LEU A 5 -10.86 -16.57 8.86
N LEU A 6 -10.26 -17.60 8.26
CA LEU A 6 -9.51 -17.48 7.02
C LEU A 6 -10.41 -16.97 5.88
N LYS A 7 -11.62 -17.53 5.75
CA LYS A 7 -12.59 -17.09 4.75
C LYS A 7 -12.95 -15.60 4.92
N LYS A 8 -13.24 -15.17 6.15
CA LYS A 8 -13.56 -13.76 6.44
C LYS A 8 -12.37 -12.82 6.19
N ALA A 9 -11.16 -13.24 6.54
CA ALA A 9 -9.95 -12.45 6.27
C ALA A 9 -9.74 -12.26 4.76
N LYS A 10 -9.90 -13.33 3.97
CA LYS A 10 -9.86 -13.25 2.51
C LYS A 10 -10.93 -12.32 1.97
N GLU A 11 -12.18 -12.42 2.45
CA GLU A 11 -13.27 -11.53 2.03
C GLU A 11 -12.95 -10.05 2.30
N VAL A 12 -12.30 -9.72 3.42
CA VAL A 12 -11.87 -8.35 3.72
C VAL A 12 -10.80 -7.87 2.74
N LEU A 13 -9.79 -8.70 2.45
CA LEU A 13 -8.73 -8.35 1.49
C LEU A 13 -9.30 -8.17 0.08
N GLU A 14 -10.15 -9.09 -0.38
CA GLU A 14 -10.81 -9.01 -1.69
C GLU A 14 -11.69 -7.77 -1.82
N LYS A 15 -12.43 -7.41 -0.75
CA LYS A 15 -13.30 -6.22 -0.76
C LYS A 15 -12.50 -4.92 -0.86
N ASN A 16 -11.32 -4.89 -0.26
CA ASN A 16 -10.44 -3.71 -0.26
C ASN A 16 -9.47 -3.68 -1.46
N TRP A 17 -9.35 -4.77 -2.21
CA TRP A 17 -8.53 -4.83 -3.41
C TRP A 17 -9.02 -3.83 -4.46
N GLN A 18 -8.11 -3.02 -4.98
CA GLN A 18 -8.32 -2.11 -6.11
C GLN A 18 -7.53 -2.61 -7.32
N ASP A 19 -7.35 -1.78 -8.35
CA ASP A 19 -6.51 -2.14 -9.49
C ASP A 19 -5.02 -2.05 -9.15
N GLY A 20 -4.49 -3.12 -8.54
CA GLY A 20 -3.07 -3.35 -8.30
C GLY A 20 -2.57 -3.08 -6.89
N PHE A 21 -3.39 -2.50 -6.02
CA PHE A 21 -3.12 -2.24 -4.60
C PHE A 21 -4.38 -2.42 -3.74
N THR A 22 -4.21 -2.39 -2.42
CA THR A 22 -5.30 -2.57 -1.45
C THR A 22 -5.46 -1.32 -0.59
N ILE A 23 -6.69 -0.89 -0.37
CA ILE A 23 -6.98 0.18 0.60
C ILE A 23 -7.02 -0.39 2.03
N PRO A 24 -6.51 0.30 3.07
CA PRO A 24 -6.57 -0.22 4.44
C PRO A 24 -8.01 -0.32 4.97
N CYS A 25 -8.87 0.63 4.62
CA CYS A 25 -10.24 0.69 5.12
C CYS A 25 -11.15 1.44 4.15
N GLU A 26 -12.17 0.75 3.63
CA GLU A 26 -13.22 1.36 2.83
C GLU A 26 -13.87 2.55 3.56
N GLY A 27 -14.02 3.67 2.86
CA GLY A 27 -14.63 4.91 3.37
C GLY A 27 -13.70 5.83 4.17
N LEU A 28 -12.74 5.27 4.93
CA LEU A 28 -11.83 6.07 5.77
C LEU A 28 -10.46 6.29 5.14
N TYR A 29 -9.89 5.24 4.53
CA TYR A 29 -8.54 5.25 3.99
C TYR A 29 -8.56 4.82 2.52
N PRO A 30 -8.82 5.75 1.57
CA PRO A 30 -9.10 5.40 0.17
C PRO A 30 -7.86 5.27 -0.76
N PHE A 31 -6.65 5.31 -0.21
CA PHE A 31 -5.38 5.28 -0.94
C PHE A 31 -4.50 4.08 -0.56
N GLN A 32 -3.25 4.05 -1.05
CA GLN A 32 -2.26 3.05 -0.62
C GLN A 32 -1.37 3.64 0.48
N TRP A 33 -1.21 2.92 1.60
CA TRP A 33 -0.33 3.33 2.71
C TRP A 33 0.87 2.39 2.84
N ASN A 34 2.04 2.96 3.13
CA ASN A 34 3.31 2.24 3.08
C ASN A 34 3.35 0.99 3.99
N TRP A 35 3.27 1.18 5.31
CA TRP A 35 3.39 0.03 6.21
C TRP A 35 2.17 -0.92 6.14
N ASP A 36 0.98 -0.39 5.81
CA ASP A 36 -0.26 -1.15 5.63
C ASP A 36 -0.08 -2.10 4.45
N SER A 37 0.39 -1.61 3.30
CA SER A 37 0.71 -2.40 2.11
C SER A 37 1.74 -3.49 2.40
N GLY A 38 2.70 -3.23 3.29
CA GLY A 38 3.63 -4.25 3.76
C GLY A 38 2.91 -5.43 4.41
N PHE A 39 2.09 -5.18 5.43
CA PHE A 39 1.35 -6.25 6.12
C PHE A 39 0.24 -6.86 5.25
N ILE A 40 -0.40 -6.07 4.38
CA ILE A 40 -1.40 -6.55 3.43
C ILE A 40 -0.76 -7.51 2.42
N ALA A 41 0.45 -7.22 1.93
CA ALA A 41 1.17 -8.12 1.04
C ALA A 41 1.46 -9.48 1.69
N LEU A 42 1.75 -9.53 2.99
CA LEU A 42 1.87 -10.80 3.74
C LEU A 42 0.54 -11.56 3.75
N GLY A 43 -0.57 -10.87 4.01
CA GLY A 43 -1.90 -11.47 3.92
C GLY A 43 -2.19 -12.04 2.53
N TRP A 44 -1.85 -11.30 1.47
CA TRP A 44 -1.96 -11.78 0.10
C TRP A 44 -1.02 -12.93 -0.19
N ALA A 45 0.21 -12.96 0.32
CA ALA A 45 1.16 -14.03 0.01
C ALA A 45 0.62 -15.42 0.38
N HIS A 46 -0.20 -15.52 1.43
CA HIS A 46 -0.87 -16.77 1.82
C HIS A 46 -2.11 -17.13 0.98
N ILE A 47 -2.62 -16.23 0.15
CA ILE A 47 -3.91 -16.37 -0.58
C ILE A 47 -3.70 -16.34 -2.09
N ASP A 48 -2.97 -15.34 -2.57
CA ASP A 48 -2.69 -15.00 -3.96
C ASP A 48 -1.36 -14.23 -4.05
N MET A 49 -0.30 -14.96 -4.39
CA MET A 49 1.07 -14.42 -4.48
C MET A 49 1.22 -13.35 -5.56
N ASP A 50 0.40 -13.36 -6.62
CA ASP A 50 0.48 -12.34 -7.66
C ASP A 50 -0.07 -11.00 -7.17
N LYS A 51 -1.14 -11.01 -6.36
CA LYS A 51 -1.62 -9.81 -5.66
C LYS A 51 -0.61 -9.29 -4.66
N ALA A 52 0.07 -10.16 -3.91
CA ALA A 52 1.14 -9.76 -2.99
C ALA A 52 2.27 -9.02 -3.71
N LYS A 53 2.74 -9.57 -4.85
CA LYS A 53 3.76 -8.93 -5.69
C LYS A 53 3.25 -7.61 -6.28
N SER A 54 1.99 -7.54 -6.70
CA SER A 54 1.38 -6.33 -7.23
C SER A 54 1.35 -5.21 -6.17
N GLU A 55 0.87 -5.51 -4.97
CA GLU A 55 0.81 -4.58 -3.83
C GLU A 55 2.18 -3.90 -3.59
N LEU A 56 3.24 -4.72 -3.51
CA LEU A 56 4.60 -4.26 -3.29
C LEU A 56 5.17 -3.45 -4.46
N ARG A 57 4.87 -3.84 -5.71
CA ARG A 57 5.28 -3.10 -6.90
C ARG A 57 4.62 -1.72 -6.97
N TYR A 58 3.33 -1.64 -6.65
CA TYR A 58 2.60 -0.37 -6.61
C TYR A 58 3.14 0.53 -5.50
N LEU A 59 3.46 -0.01 -4.32
CA LEU A 59 4.13 0.75 -3.27
C LEU A 59 5.48 1.30 -3.74
N LEU A 60 6.33 0.47 -4.33
CA LEU A 60 7.64 0.88 -4.81
C LEU A 60 7.59 1.86 -5.99
N SER A 61 6.49 1.89 -6.76
CA SER A 61 6.29 2.90 -7.82
C SER A 61 6.18 4.34 -7.28
N GLY A 62 5.81 4.48 -6.01
CA GLY A 62 5.78 5.76 -5.30
C GLY A 62 7.14 6.22 -4.77
N GLN A 63 8.19 5.39 -4.87
CA GLN A 63 9.52 5.74 -4.38
C GLN A 63 10.07 6.97 -5.11
N TRP A 64 10.63 7.90 -4.34
CA TRP A 64 11.29 9.09 -4.84
C TRP A 64 12.69 8.75 -5.36
N SER A 65 13.23 9.61 -6.22
CA SER A 65 14.55 9.42 -6.85
C SER A 65 15.72 9.36 -5.88
N ASN A 66 15.56 9.87 -4.65
CA ASN A 66 16.54 9.82 -3.57
C ASN A 66 16.36 8.62 -2.62
N GLY A 67 15.49 7.66 -2.97
CA GLY A 67 15.20 6.47 -2.18
C GLY A 67 14.10 6.64 -1.12
N PHE A 68 13.62 7.87 -0.90
CA PHE A 68 12.51 8.13 0.03
C PHE A 68 11.24 7.42 -0.40
N LEU A 69 10.64 6.64 0.51
CA LEU A 69 9.37 5.95 0.27
C LEU A 69 8.26 6.66 1.08
N PRO A 70 7.33 7.37 0.42
CA PRO A 70 6.28 8.14 1.09
C PRO A 70 5.31 7.22 1.82
N HIS A 71 4.65 7.73 2.87
CA HIS A 71 3.67 6.96 3.62
C HIS A 71 2.32 6.78 2.90
N ILE A 72 2.04 7.59 1.87
CA ILE A 72 0.80 7.50 1.04
C ILE A 72 1.15 7.66 -0.43
N ILE A 73 0.53 6.83 -1.27
CA ILE A 73 0.45 7.01 -2.72
C ILE A 73 -1.01 7.22 -3.12
N PHE A 74 -1.29 8.37 -3.74
CA PHE A 74 -2.62 8.81 -4.13
C PHE A 74 -2.95 8.30 -5.55
N HIS A 75 -3.20 6.99 -5.69
CA HIS A 75 -3.51 6.35 -6.99
C HIS A 75 -4.84 6.82 -7.60
N ASN A 76 -5.81 7.13 -6.76
CA ASN A 76 -7.16 7.54 -7.15
C ASN A 76 -7.43 8.98 -6.68
N GLU A 77 -8.45 9.61 -7.25
CA GLU A 77 -9.00 10.85 -6.69
C GLU A 77 -9.99 10.50 -5.57
N SER A 78 -9.84 11.15 -4.42
CA SER A 78 -10.82 11.08 -3.33
C SER A 78 -10.80 12.36 -2.51
N GLU A 79 -11.99 12.83 -2.17
CA GLU A 79 -12.21 13.98 -1.27
C GLU A 79 -12.48 13.55 0.18
N THR A 80 -12.58 12.23 0.45
CA THR A 80 -12.97 11.72 1.77
C THR A 80 -11.81 11.67 2.77
N TYR A 81 -10.58 11.89 2.32
CA TYR A 81 -9.38 11.87 3.15
C TYR A 81 -8.64 13.22 3.11
N PHE A 82 -8.26 13.69 4.29
CA PHE A 82 -7.47 14.90 4.47
C PHE A 82 -6.34 14.66 5.48
N PRO A 83 -5.11 15.16 5.24
CA PRO A 83 -4.67 15.98 4.11
C PRO A 83 -4.47 15.19 2.80
N GLY A 84 -5.04 15.71 1.71
CA GLY A 84 -4.92 15.11 0.37
C GLY A 84 -3.66 15.56 -0.41
N PRO A 85 -3.51 15.12 -1.67
CA PRO A 85 -2.34 15.44 -2.50
C PRO A 85 -2.14 16.94 -2.72
N GLU A 86 -3.23 17.70 -2.82
CA GLU A 86 -3.19 19.16 -3.04
C GLU A 86 -2.69 19.94 -1.82
N VAL A 87 -2.67 19.31 -0.63
CA VAL A 87 -2.07 19.88 0.58
C VAL A 87 -0.61 19.43 0.73
N HIS A 88 -0.33 18.15 0.49
CA HIS A 88 1.02 17.62 0.54
C HIS A 88 1.95 18.23 -0.53
N LYS A 89 1.43 18.48 -1.74
CA LYS A 89 2.14 19.09 -2.87
C LYS A 89 3.54 18.52 -3.08
N SER A 90 3.67 17.18 -3.08
CA SER A 90 4.96 16.49 -3.21
C SER A 90 5.73 16.91 -4.46
N SER A 91 5.04 17.29 -5.54
CA SER A 91 5.64 17.83 -6.77
C SER A 91 6.51 19.08 -6.59
N LEU A 92 6.45 19.77 -5.44
CA LEU A 92 7.35 20.87 -5.10
C LEU A 92 8.78 20.40 -4.75
N SER A 93 8.95 19.12 -4.41
CA SER A 93 10.26 18.51 -4.21
C SER A 93 10.86 18.07 -5.54
N PRO A 94 12.14 18.39 -5.82
CA PRO A 94 12.82 17.94 -7.04
C PRO A 94 13.05 16.41 -7.05
N PHE A 95 12.91 15.73 -5.91
CA PHE A 95 13.13 14.30 -5.80
C PHE A 95 11.86 13.47 -5.97
N ALA A 96 10.68 14.11 -5.94
CA ALA A 96 9.41 13.43 -5.86
C ALA A 96 9.16 12.45 -7.01
N SER A 97 8.42 11.38 -6.71
CA SER A 97 7.87 10.51 -7.74
C SER A 97 6.98 11.30 -8.69
N LYS A 98 6.79 10.78 -9.90
CA LYS A 98 5.78 11.29 -10.85
C LYS A 98 4.36 11.09 -10.33
N LEU A 99 4.16 10.09 -9.46
CA LEU A 99 2.89 9.86 -8.78
C LEU A 99 2.67 10.91 -7.71
N LYS A 100 1.40 11.28 -7.46
CA LYS A 100 1.04 12.09 -6.32
C LYS A 100 1.27 11.26 -5.05
N THR A 101 2.21 11.70 -4.21
CA THR A 101 2.48 11.06 -2.92
C THR A 101 2.40 12.06 -1.78
N SER A 102 2.38 11.57 -0.55
CA SER A 102 2.66 12.40 0.61
C SER A 102 4.14 12.80 0.67
N GLY A 103 4.48 13.72 1.57
CA GLY A 103 5.86 14.23 1.78
C GLY A 103 6.54 13.72 3.06
N ILE A 104 5.94 12.75 3.76
CA ILE A 104 6.51 12.13 4.97
C ILE A 104 6.53 10.60 4.82
N THR A 105 7.43 9.93 5.54
CA THR A 105 7.60 8.47 5.50
C THR A 105 6.86 7.77 6.65
N GLN A 106 6.94 6.44 6.68
CA GLN A 106 6.46 5.54 7.73
C GLN A 106 7.57 4.55 8.14
N PRO A 107 7.40 3.79 9.24
CA PRO A 107 8.37 2.78 9.66
C PRO A 107 8.78 1.84 8.51
N PRO A 108 10.09 1.54 8.36
CA PRO A 108 10.62 0.82 7.21
C PRO A 108 10.39 -0.70 7.31
N VAL A 109 9.12 -1.10 7.27
CA VAL A 109 8.71 -2.51 7.43
C VAL A 109 8.98 -3.39 6.22
N LEU A 110 9.18 -2.76 5.06
CA LEU A 110 9.23 -3.43 3.77
C LEU A 110 10.33 -4.52 3.68
N GLY A 111 11.46 -4.33 4.37
CA GLY A 111 12.55 -5.30 4.36
C GLY A 111 12.16 -6.66 4.92
N PHE A 112 11.58 -6.69 6.13
CA PHE A 112 11.13 -7.94 6.74
C PHE A 112 9.91 -8.52 6.01
N VAL A 113 9.03 -7.67 5.48
CA VAL A 113 7.89 -8.13 4.68
C VAL A 113 8.38 -8.88 3.44
N LEU A 114 9.40 -8.35 2.75
CA LEU A 114 9.94 -9.00 1.55
C LEU A 114 10.60 -10.35 1.88
N GLU A 115 11.30 -10.46 3.00
CA GLU A 115 11.85 -11.72 3.51
C GLU A 115 10.73 -12.75 3.73
N GLU A 116 9.69 -12.39 4.47
CA GLU A 116 8.57 -13.30 4.74
C GLU A 116 7.79 -13.68 3.47
N VAL A 117 7.53 -12.73 2.55
CA VAL A 117 6.88 -13.04 1.26
C VAL A 117 7.73 -14.01 0.44
N TYR A 118 9.06 -13.88 0.48
CA TYR A 118 9.97 -14.77 -0.22
C TYR A 118 9.93 -16.20 0.36
N GLU A 119 9.90 -16.35 1.69
CA GLU A 119 9.79 -17.65 2.35
C GLU A 119 8.43 -18.35 2.10
N ILE A 120 7.36 -17.59 1.86
CA ILE A 120 6.04 -18.14 1.48
C ILE A 120 6.00 -18.62 0.01
N SER A 121 6.85 -18.07 -0.86
CA SER A 121 6.74 -18.19 -2.33
C SER A 121 7.16 -19.51 -2.96
#